data_AF-A0A8H3GKW0-F1
#
_entry.id   AF-A0A8H3GKW0-F1
#
_cell.length_a   1.000
_cell.length_b   1.000
_cell.length_c   1.000
_cell.angle_alpha   90.00
_cell.angle_beta   90.00
_cell.angle_gamma   90.00
#
_symmetry.space_group_name_H-M   'P 1'
#
loop_
_entity.id
_entity.type
_entity.pdbx_description
1 polymer ?
#
loop_
_entity_poly.entity_id
_entity_poly.type
_entity_poly.pdbx_seq_one_letter_code
_entity_poly.pdbx_strand_id
1 'polypeptide(L)'
;WYRCKGSKRVYIPAQTHYIICPLELMEHDRHKCQINEEHVPKPRIASGQKFHFALTTASQSIEFAQLVQNKCLLVISDTEQQHTRVFIEDNVKLHHAVQSQGKITLYHEKLGGSKCFFAFDQATRFLATLHGET
;
A
#
# COMPACT_ATOMS: atom_id res chain seq x y z
N TRP A 1 -52.16 14.02 -13.83
CA TRP A 1 -51.04 13.51 -13.03
C TRP A 1 -49.85 13.24 -13.95
N TYR A 2 -48.79 14.05 -13.89
CA TYR A 2 -47.59 13.83 -14.71
C TYR A 2 -46.58 12.99 -13.93
N ARG A 3 -46.12 11.90 -14.56
CA ARG A 3 -45.11 10.99 -13.99
C ARG A 3 -43.80 11.21 -14.73
N CYS A 4 -42.90 12.00 -14.15
CA CYS A 4 -41.55 12.15 -14.68
C CYS A 4 -40.68 10.97 -14.21
N LYS A 5 -39.98 10.34 -15.15
CA LYS A 5 -38.87 9.43 -14.85
C LYS A 5 -37.58 10.08 -15.31
N GLY A 6 -36.69 10.37 -14.38
CA GLY A 6 -35.31 10.75 -14.67
C GLY A 6 -34.39 9.53 -14.70
N SER A 7 -33.27 9.65 -15.40
CA SER A 7 -32.15 8.71 -15.26
C SER A 7 -30.91 9.50 -14.89
N LYS A 8 -30.09 8.95 -13.98
CA LYS A 8 -28.80 9.51 -13.59
C LYS A 8 -27.71 8.64 -14.20
N ARG A 9 -26.82 9.25 -14.98
CA ARG A 9 -25.59 8.60 -15.44
C ARG A 9 -24.43 9.13 -14.59
N VAL A 10 -23.64 8.23 -14.03
CA VAL A 10 -22.45 8.57 -13.26
C VAL A 10 -21.24 8.06 -14.04
N TYR A 11 -20.32 8.95 -14.36
CA TYR A 11 -19.04 8.57 -14.92
C TYR A 11 -18.13 8.08 -13.79
N ILE A 12 -17.58 6.87 -13.96
CA ILE A 12 -16.59 6.31 -13.05
C ILE A 12 -15.25 6.36 -13.79
N PRO A 13 -14.26 7.13 -13.31
CA PRO A 13 -12.93 7.16 -13.89
C PRO A 13 -12.30 5.76 -13.89
N ALA A 14 -11.34 5.54 -14.80
CA ALA A 14 -10.54 4.31 -14.76
C ALA A 14 -9.79 4.22 -13.43
N GLN A 15 -9.77 3.03 -12.82
CA GLN A 15 -9.09 2.77 -11.55
C GLN A 15 -8.16 1.58 -11.71
N THR A 16 -6.98 1.66 -11.09
CA THR A 16 -6.05 0.54 -11.01
C THR A 16 -6.25 -0.16 -9.69
N HIS A 17 -6.68 -1.43 -9.74
CA HIS A 17 -6.93 -2.24 -8.56
C HIS A 17 -5.68 -3.01 -8.13
N TYR A 18 -5.36 -2.96 -6.85
CA TYR A 18 -4.21 -3.64 -6.25
C TYR A 18 -4.66 -4.64 -5.20
N ILE A 19 -3.90 -5.73 -5.10
CA ILE A 19 -4.09 -6.78 -4.10
C ILE A 19 -2.74 -7.08 -3.47
N ILE A 20 -2.62 -6.90 -2.16
CA ILE A 20 -1.47 -7.38 -1.39
C ILE A 20 -1.89 -8.69 -0.73
N CYS A 21 -1.15 -9.76 -1.02
CA CYS A 21 -1.38 -11.10 -0.48
C CYS A 21 -0.26 -11.43 0.53
N PRO A 22 -0.48 -11.25 1.83
CA PRO A 22 0.49 -11.66 2.84
C PRO A 22 0.81 -13.15 2.72
N LEU A 23 2.10 -13.47 2.91
CA LEU A 23 2.60 -14.83 2.94
C LEU A 23 2.79 -15.27 4.39
N GLU A 24 2.25 -16.43 4.73
CA GLU A 24 2.39 -17.06 6.04
C GLU A 24 3.08 -18.41 5.89
N LEU A 25 3.99 -18.69 6.83
CA LEU A 25 4.64 -19.98 6.95
C LEU A 25 3.83 -20.87 7.90
N MET A 26 3.67 -22.13 7.51
CA MET A 26 3.13 -23.16 8.40
C MET A 26 4.08 -23.38 9.57
N GLU A 27 3.56 -23.76 10.73
CA GLU A 27 4.36 -24.03 11.94
C GLU A 27 5.44 -25.09 11.70
N HIS A 28 5.10 -26.13 10.94
CA HIS A 28 6.03 -27.16 10.49
C HIS A 28 7.21 -26.58 9.67
N ASP A 29 6.94 -25.68 8.73
CA ASP A 29 7.99 -25.06 7.91
C ASP A 29 8.86 -24.12 8.75
N ARG A 30 8.25 -23.40 9.70
CA ARG A 30 8.99 -22.56 10.67
C ARG A 30 9.97 -23.39 11.49
N HIS A 31 9.52 -24.52 12.01
CA HIS A 31 10.39 -25.42 12.77
C HIS A 31 11.52 -25.97 11.88
N LYS A 32 11.21 -26.39 10.65
CA LYS A 32 12.23 -26.89 9.72
C LYS A 32 13.30 -25.86 9.36
N CYS A 33 12.92 -24.60 9.15
CA CYS A 33 13.87 -23.51 8.91
C CYS A 33 14.81 -23.28 10.11
N GLN A 34 14.41 -23.61 11.34
CA GLN A 34 15.25 -23.43 12.53
C GLN A 34 16.30 -24.55 12.68
N ILE A 35 16.00 -25.76 12.19
CA ILE A 35 16.86 -26.95 12.37
C ILE A 35 17.65 -27.32 11.10
N ASN A 36 17.26 -26.81 9.93
CA ASN A 36 17.90 -27.11 8.67
C ASN A 36 18.00 -25.83 7.83
N GLU A 37 19.23 -25.32 7.69
CA GLU A 37 19.54 -24.13 6.91
C GLU A 37 19.27 -24.30 5.41
N GLU A 38 19.31 -25.54 4.89
CA GLU A 38 19.01 -25.84 3.49
C GLU A 38 17.51 -25.98 3.20
N HIS A 39 16.65 -25.93 4.23
CA HIS A 39 15.21 -26.09 4.04
C HIS A 39 14.61 -24.87 3.34
N VAL A 40 14.03 -25.10 2.16
CA VAL A 40 13.26 -24.09 1.42
C VAL A 40 11.79 -24.15 1.88
N PRO A 41 11.30 -23.12 2.59
CA PRO A 41 9.92 -23.12 3.09
C PRO A 41 8.90 -22.96 1.95
N LYS A 42 7.66 -23.43 2.18
CA LYS A 42 6.56 -23.28 1.22
C LYS A 42 5.50 -22.33 1.78
N PRO A 43 5.65 -21.01 1.59
CA PRO A 43 4.70 -20.04 2.09
C PRO A 43 3.33 -20.22 1.47
N ARG A 44 2.29 -19.96 2.27
CA ARG A 44 0.89 -19.95 1.84
C ARG A 44 0.35 -18.53 1.89
N ILE A 45 -0.62 -18.25 1.03
CA ILE A 45 -1.32 -16.96 1.07
C ILE A 45 -2.25 -16.95 2.29
N ALA A 46 -2.08 -15.95 3.14
CA ALA A 46 -2.98 -15.68 4.26
C ALA A 46 -4.28 -15.07 3.75
N SER A 47 -5.21 -15.90 3.29
CA SER A 47 -6.44 -15.45 2.61
C SER A 47 -7.26 -14.45 3.43
N GLY A 48 -7.25 -14.55 4.76
CA GLY A 48 -7.96 -13.63 5.67
C GLY A 48 -7.29 -12.26 5.85
N GLN A 49 -6.05 -12.09 5.38
CA GLN A 49 -5.27 -10.86 5.55
C GLN A 49 -4.98 -10.14 4.22
N LYS A 50 -5.65 -10.52 3.12
CA LYS A 50 -5.49 -9.85 1.84
C LYS A 50 -5.94 -8.40 1.93
N PHE A 51 -5.12 -7.48 1.42
CA PHE A 51 -5.46 -6.07 1.32
C PHE A 51 -5.94 -5.80 -0.10
N HIS A 52 -7.08 -5.11 -0.23
CA HIS A 52 -7.65 -4.70 -1.50
C HIS A 52 -7.80 -3.18 -1.49
N PHE A 53 -7.28 -2.51 -2.52
CA PHE A 53 -7.44 -1.07 -2.69
C PHE A 53 -7.34 -0.70 -4.18
N ALA A 54 -7.74 0.52 -4.51
CA ALA A 54 -7.65 1.03 -5.86
C ALA A 54 -7.06 2.44 -5.85
N LEU A 55 -6.20 2.73 -6.82
CA LEU A 55 -5.72 4.07 -7.10
C LEU A 55 -6.57 4.66 -8.22
N THR A 56 -7.12 5.86 -7.98
CA THR A 56 -8.09 6.51 -8.87
C THR A 56 -7.45 7.41 -9.91
N THR A 57 -6.16 7.71 -9.74
CA THR A 57 -5.43 8.67 -10.58
C THR A 57 -4.26 7.97 -11.25
N ALA A 58 -4.10 8.17 -12.56
CA ALA A 58 -3.02 7.56 -13.33
C ALA A 58 -1.62 8.07 -12.92
N SER A 59 -1.55 9.27 -12.30
CA SER A 59 -0.32 9.86 -11.76
C SER A 59 0.17 9.18 -10.47
N GLN A 60 -0.65 8.30 -9.88
CA GLN A 60 -0.33 7.63 -8.62
C GLN A 60 0.46 6.35 -8.83
N SER A 61 1.55 6.21 -8.08
CA SER A 61 2.41 5.03 -8.06
C SER A 61 2.64 4.53 -6.64
N ILE A 62 2.74 3.20 -6.47
CA ILE A 62 3.14 2.60 -5.20
C ILE A 62 4.67 2.61 -5.14
N GLU A 63 5.24 3.39 -4.23
CA GLU A 63 6.70 3.49 -4.05
C GLU A 63 7.22 2.50 -3.00
N PHE A 64 6.37 2.12 -2.04
CA PHE A 64 6.76 1.21 -0.97
C PHE A 64 5.54 0.51 -0.38
N ALA A 65 5.69 -0.77 -0.05
CA ALA A 65 4.68 -1.54 0.65
C ALA A 65 5.35 -2.54 1.59
N GLN A 66 4.97 -2.53 2.87
CA GLN A 66 5.45 -3.50 3.85
C GLN A 66 4.36 -3.85 4.85
N LEU A 67 4.29 -5.13 5.23
CA LEU A 67 3.43 -5.56 6.32
C LEU A 67 4.09 -5.24 7.65
N VAL A 68 3.31 -4.63 8.54
CA VAL A 68 3.69 -4.31 9.91
C VAL A 68 2.63 -4.91 10.83
N GLN A 69 2.92 -6.11 11.34
CA GLN A 69 1.96 -6.95 12.06
C GLN A 69 0.72 -7.23 11.20
N ASN A 70 -0.47 -6.76 11.59
CA ASN A 70 -1.73 -6.92 10.87
C ASN A 70 -2.11 -5.70 10.00
N LYS A 71 -1.19 -4.75 9.82
CA LYS A 71 -1.39 -3.55 8.99
C LYS A 71 -0.44 -3.54 7.81
N CYS A 72 -0.79 -2.77 6.79
CA CYS A 72 0.08 -2.45 5.67
C CYS A 72 0.55 -1.01 5.80
N LEU A 73 1.87 -0.83 5.86
CA LEU A 73 2.54 0.44 5.59
C LEU A 73 2.66 0.58 4.07
N LEU A 74 1.97 1.56 3.51
CA LEU A 74 1.89 1.82 2.08
C LEU A 74 2.32 3.26 1.80
N VAL A 75 3.18 3.45 0.82
CA VAL A 75 3.64 4.76 0.36
C VAL A 75 3.23 4.94 -1.09
N ILE A 76 2.46 5.99 -1.37
CA ILE A 76 1.94 6.31 -2.70
C ILE A 76 2.47 7.69 -3.10
N SER A 77 3.17 7.77 -4.22
CA SER A 77 3.56 9.04 -4.84
C SER A 77 2.48 9.46 -5.84
N ASP A 78 2.22 10.77 -5.92
CA ASP A 78 1.35 11.38 -6.93
C ASP A 78 2.14 12.50 -7.61
N THR A 79 2.58 12.24 -8.85
CA THR A 79 3.46 13.17 -9.58
C THR A 79 2.73 14.39 -10.12
N GLU A 80 1.40 14.32 -10.31
CA GLU A 80 0.60 15.49 -10.70
C GLU A 80 0.34 16.40 -9.50
N GLN A 81 0.05 15.80 -8.33
CA GLN A 81 -0.17 16.54 -7.09
C GLN A 81 1.12 16.88 -6.31
N GLN A 82 2.29 16.49 -6.85
CA GLN A 82 3.62 16.81 -6.32
C GLN A 82 3.82 16.43 -4.85
N HIS A 83 3.25 15.29 -4.44
CA HIS A 83 3.39 14.80 -3.08
C HIS A 83 3.41 13.27 -2.99
N THR A 84 4.01 12.77 -1.92
CA THR A 84 3.99 11.37 -1.53
C THR A 84 3.25 11.22 -0.21
N ARG A 85 2.32 10.27 -0.11
CA ARG A 85 1.52 10.02 1.09
C ARG A 85 1.82 8.65 1.69
N VAL A 86 1.85 8.61 3.01
CA VAL A 86 2.08 7.39 3.80
C VAL A 86 0.78 6.97 4.47
N PHE A 87 0.42 5.71 4.33
CA PHE A 87 -0.78 5.08 4.91
C PHE A 87 -0.34 3.90 5.77
N ILE A 88 -0.99 3.71 6.92
CA ILE A 88 -0.73 2.55 7.81
C ILE A 88 -2.06 2.04 8.31
N GLU A 89 -2.67 1.10 7.61
CA GLU A 89 -4.02 0.61 7.92
C GLU A 89 -4.14 -0.90 7.80
N ASP A 90 -5.18 -1.45 8.44
CA ASP A 90 -5.58 -2.84 8.28
C ASP A 90 -6.22 -3.10 6.91
N ASN A 91 -6.47 -4.38 6.60
CA ASN A 91 -7.00 -4.80 5.32
C ASN A 91 -8.45 -4.36 5.05
N VAL A 92 -9.19 -3.98 6.09
CA VAL A 92 -10.58 -3.49 5.97
C VAL A 92 -10.58 -1.99 5.63
N LYS A 93 -9.69 -1.22 6.24
CA LYS A 93 -9.68 0.25 6.13
C LYS A 93 -8.83 0.78 4.99
N LEU A 94 -7.84 0.02 4.51
CA LEU A 94 -6.88 0.52 3.53
C LEU A 94 -7.53 1.08 2.27
N HIS A 95 -8.57 0.44 1.73
CA HIS A 95 -9.28 0.89 0.52
C HIS A 95 -9.80 2.33 0.66
N HIS A 96 -10.42 2.65 1.79
CA HIS A 96 -10.93 3.98 2.06
C HIS A 96 -9.78 4.94 2.42
N ALA A 97 -8.78 4.46 3.16
CA ALA A 97 -7.67 5.28 3.61
C ALA A 97 -6.86 5.88 2.46
N VAL A 98 -6.59 5.11 1.38
CA VAL A 98 -5.83 5.60 0.22
C VAL A 98 -6.53 6.72 -0.55
N GLN A 99 -7.83 6.91 -0.34
CA GLN A 99 -8.62 8.01 -0.93
C GLN A 99 -8.56 9.29 -0.08
N SER A 100 -7.92 9.25 1.08
CA SER A 100 -7.79 10.37 2.03
C SER A 100 -6.40 11.04 1.96
N GLN A 101 -6.15 12.01 2.84
CA GLN A 101 -4.86 12.72 2.93
C GLN A 101 -3.70 11.85 3.46
N GLY A 102 -3.95 10.60 3.86
CA GLY A 102 -2.94 9.74 4.47
C GLY A 102 -2.55 10.22 5.88
N LYS A 103 -1.61 9.50 6.50
CA LYS A 103 -1.09 9.86 7.84
C LYS A 103 0.03 10.89 7.76
N ILE A 104 0.83 10.83 6.70
CA ILE A 104 1.96 11.73 6.46
C ILE A 104 1.92 12.12 5.00
N THR A 105 2.15 13.40 4.72
CA THR A 105 2.32 13.96 3.38
C THR A 105 3.73 14.53 3.26
N LEU A 106 4.49 14.04 2.30
CA LEU A 106 5.83 14.50 1.96
C LEU A 106 5.74 15.22 0.61
N TYR A 107 5.92 16.54 0.59
CA TYR A 107 5.85 17.33 -0.64
C TYR A 107 7.14 17.18 -1.44
N HIS A 108 7.04 16.92 -2.74
CA HIS A 108 8.20 16.72 -3.62
C HIS A 108 9.13 17.94 -3.62
N GLU A 109 8.58 19.15 -3.51
CA GLU A 109 9.35 20.40 -3.39
C GLU A 109 10.31 20.37 -2.17
N LYS A 110 9.90 19.75 -1.06
CA LYS A 110 10.70 19.68 0.18
C LYS A 110 11.69 18.52 0.16
N LEU A 111 11.42 17.52 -0.67
CA LEU A 111 12.28 16.36 -0.90
C LEU A 111 13.32 16.63 -2.00
N GLY A 112 13.22 17.75 -2.72
CA GLY A 112 14.10 18.06 -3.86
C GLY A 112 13.78 17.24 -5.11
N GLY A 113 12.55 16.72 -5.23
CA GLY A 113 12.09 15.96 -6.38
C GLY A 113 11.05 14.89 -6.05
N SER A 114 10.55 14.21 -7.09
CA SER A 114 9.57 13.13 -6.98
C SER A 114 10.18 11.75 -6.75
N LYS A 115 11.49 11.59 -6.97
CA LYS A 115 12.23 10.35 -6.77
C LYS A 115 12.60 10.19 -5.30
N CYS A 116 12.08 9.15 -4.66
CA CYS A 116 12.36 8.82 -3.27
C CYS A 116 12.51 7.31 -3.11
N PHE A 117 13.42 6.89 -2.23
CA PHE A 117 13.53 5.52 -1.78
C PHE A 117 13.13 5.42 -0.32
N PHE A 118 12.42 4.35 0.04
CA PHE A 118 11.90 4.15 1.38
C PHE A 118 12.44 2.85 1.97
N ALA A 119 12.75 2.89 3.26
CA ALA A 119 13.11 1.70 4.04
C ALA A 119 12.45 1.78 5.41
N PHE A 120 11.93 0.65 5.90
CA PHE A 120 11.26 0.60 7.19
C PHE A 120 11.93 -0.43 8.10
N ASP A 121 12.39 0.03 9.26
CA ASP A 121 12.90 -0.83 10.32
C ASP A 121 11.74 -1.27 11.22
N GLN A 122 11.44 -2.58 11.22
CA GLN A 122 10.37 -3.14 12.04
C GLN A 122 10.66 -3.09 13.54
N ALA A 123 11.93 -3.11 13.96
CA ALA A 123 12.31 -3.12 15.36
C ALA A 123 12.12 -1.74 15.98
N THR A 124 12.67 -0.70 15.35
CA THR A 124 12.59 0.68 15.83
C THR A 124 11.34 1.43 15.37
N ARG A 125 10.61 0.87 14.38
CA ARG A 125 9.45 1.49 13.72
C ARG A 125 9.76 2.82 13.03
N PHE A 126 11.00 2.99 12.58
CA PHE A 126 11.40 4.15 11.77
C PHE A 126 11.21 3.88 10.28
N LEU A 127 10.59 4.84 9.60
CA LEU A 127 10.58 4.93 8.14
C LEU A 127 11.67 5.91 7.71
N ALA A 128 12.72 5.40 7.08
CA ALA A 128 13.74 6.19 6.43
C ALA A 128 13.30 6.56 5.01
N THR A 129 13.68 7.76 4.58
CA THR A 129 13.47 8.24 3.22
C THR A 129 14.78 8.81 2.69
N LEU A 130 15.22 8.31 1.55
CA LEU A 130 16.32 8.88 0.77
C LEU A 130 15.73 9.65 -0.40
N HIS A 131 16.07 10.92 -0.51
CA HIS A 131 15.56 11.84 -1.52
C HIS A 131 16.70 12.67 -2.12
N GLY A 132 16.56 13.07 -3.39
CA GLY A 132 17.56 13.89 -4.08
C GLY A 132 17.50 13.76 -5.61
N GLU A 133 18.18 14.68 -6.30
CA GLU A 133 18.33 14.66 -7.76
C GLU A 133 19.25 13.51 -8.18
N THR A 134 18.74 12.59 -9.00
CA THR A 134 19.56 11.72 -9.87
C THR A 134 19.50 12.25 -11.29
#